data_AF-A0A3D4PFN1-F1
#
_entry.id   AF-A0A3D4PFN1-F1
#
_cell.length_a   1.000
_cell.length_b   1.000
_cell.length_c   1.000
_cell.angle_alpha   90.00
_cell.angle_beta   90.00
_cell.angle_gamma   90.00
#
_symmetry.space_group_name_H-M   'P 1'
#
loop_
_entity.id
_entity.type
_entity.pdbx_description
1 polymer ?
#
loop_
_entity_poly.entity_id
_entity_poly.type
_entity_poly.pdbx_seq_one_letter_code
_entity_poly.pdbx_strand_id
1 'polypeptide(L)'
;MKTSALKGGMNRRGFSLVELVVVVLVMGIIAAVAGPKMFNTANDARLNGTKQSLTVVRDAIELYKAQNGAYPSSANSTAFHTDMSAFIRGQFPNVEVGANKGANDVRIHSGSPTPSGTEAWAYDTSDGSFIINDTTSSYNTL
;
A
#
# COMPACT_ATOMS: atom_id res chain seq x y z
N MET A 1 29.01 52.29 -56.07
CA MET A 1 28.37 52.34 -54.73
C MET A 1 28.63 51.00 -54.03
N LYS A 2 29.31 50.99 -52.89
CA LYS A 2 29.55 49.80 -52.06
C LYS A 2 28.66 49.89 -50.82
N THR A 3 27.75 48.94 -50.62
CA THR A 3 26.99 48.78 -49.38
C THR A 3 27.59 47.62 -48.58
N SER A 4 28.34 47.94 -47.53
CA SER A 4 28.90 46.96 -46.59
C SER A 4 27.81 46.53 -45.60
N ALA A 5 27.37 45.28 -45.68
CA ALA A 5 26.45 44.68 -44.72
C ALA A 5 27.19 44.37 -43.40
N LEU A 6 26.72 44.94 -42.29
CA LEU A 6 27.24 44.68 -40.94
C LEU A 6 26.73 43.32 -40.44
N LYS A 7 27.63 42.34 -40.36
CA LYS A 7 27.35 41.01 -39.81
C LYS A 7 27.54 41.05 -38.29
N GLY A 8 26.44 41.19 -37.55
CA GLY A 8 26.43 41.02 -36.09
C GLY A 8 26.67 39.56 -35.71
N GLY A 9 27.84 39.26 -35.15
CA GLY A 9 28.14 37.94 -34.58
C GLY A 9 27.43 37.77 -33.24
N MET A 10 26.48 36.82 -33.17
CA MET A 10 25.87 36.42 -31.91
C MET A 10 26.89 35.65 -31.06
N ASN A 11 27.40 36.28 -30.00
CA ASN A 11 28.24 35.64 -29.00
C ASN A 11 27.46 34.52 -28.30
N ARG A 12 27.74 33.27 -28.65
CA ARG A 12 27.24 32.10 -27.92
C ARG A 12 28.02 31.98 -26.61
N ARG A 13 27.44 32.47 -25.52
CA ARG A 13 27.96 32.23 -24.17
C ARG A 13 27.76 30.75 -23.82
N GLY A 14 28.86 30.05 -23.53
CA GLY A 14 28.83 28.67 -23.01
C GLY A 14 28.64 28.66 -21.49
N PHE A 15 28.14 27.54 -20.96
CA PHE A 15 28.01 27.29 -19.53
C PHE A 15 29.37 27.24 -18.83
N SER A 16 29.45 27.77 -17.60
CA SER A 16 30.63 27.62 -16.73
C SER A 16 30.60 26.28 -16.00
N LEU A 17 31.79 25.69 -15.75
CA LEU A 17 31.91 24.49 -14.90
C LEU A 17 31.36 24.74 -13.49
N VAL A 18 31.58 25.94 -12.94
CA VAL A 18 31.08 26.33 -11.62
C VAL A 18 29.54 26.32 -11.60
N GLU A 19 28.92 26.72 -12.71
CA GLU A 19 27.47 26.78 -12.86
C GLU A 19 26.85 25.39 -12.78
N LEU A 20 27.48 24.39 -13.42
CA LEU A 20 27.04 23.00 -13.34
C LEU A 20 27.32 22.39 -11.96
N VAL A 21 28.45 22.72 -11.33
CA VAL A 21 28.81 22.24 -9.98
C VAL A 21 27.79 22.71 -8.93
N VAL A 22 27.38 23.98 -8.96
CA VAL A 22 26.38 24.51 -8.03
C VAL A 22 25.02 23.83 -8.23
N VAL A 23 24.62 23.54 -9.47
CA VAL A 23 23.34 22.87 -9.78
C VAL A 23 23.31 21.45 -9.20
N VAL A 24 24.34 20.63 -9.45
CA VAL A 24 24.38 19.26 -8.92
C VAL A 24 24.51 19.23 -7.40
N LEU A 25 25.15 20.24 -6.81
CA LEU A 25 25.22 20.41 -5.35
C LEU A 25 23.84 20.68 -4.74
N VAL A 26 23.07 21.61 -5.31
CA VAL A 26 21.70 21.90 -4.83
C VAL A 26 20.78 20.69 -5.06
N MET A 27 20.87 20.02 -6.21
CA MET A 27 20.12 18.78 -6.47
C MET A 27 20.48 17.68 -5.46
N GLY A 28 21.76 17.57 -5.07
CA GLY A 28 22.22 16.62 -4.04
C GLY A 28 21.61 16.89 -2.66
N ILE A 29 21.55 18.16 -2.23
CA ILE A 29 20.95 18.55 -0.94
C ILE A 29 19.45 18.22 -0.92
N ILE A 30 18.73 18.56 -1.99
CA ILE A 30 17.29 18.27 -2.10
C ILE A 30 17.05 16.76 -2.08
N ALA A 31 17.81 15.99 -2.86
CA ALA A 31 17.67 14.54 -2.92
C ALA A 31 17.92 13.86 -1.56
N ALA A 32 18.94 14.32 -0.81
CA ALA A 32 19.27 13.79 0.51
C ALA A 32 18.16 14.00 1.55
N VAL A 33 17.44 15.13 1.49
CA VAL A 33 16.34 15.44 2.43
C VAL A 33 15.00 14.86 1.97
N ALA A 34 14.71 14.93 0.67
CA ALA A 34 13.43 14.50 0.11
C ALA A 34 13.31 12.97 0.05
N GLY A 35 14.40 12.26 -0.30
CA GLY A 35 14.39 10.81 -0.49
C GLY A 35 13.82 10.04 0.71
N PRO A 36 14.38 10.17 1.93
CA PRO A 36 13.90 9.42 3.09
C PRO A 36 12.44 9.70 3.45
N LYS A 37 11.98 10.96 3.34
CA LYS A 37 10.60 11.35 3.69
C LYS A 37 9.56 10.74 2.75
N MET A 38 9.88 10.65 1.46
CA MET A 38 8.96 10.08 0.47
C MET A 38 8.72 8.57 0.71
N PHE A 39 9.76 7.83 1.09
CA PHE A 39 9.63 6.39 1.38
C PHE A 39 8.75 6.11 2.60
N ASN A 40 8.91 6.88 3.67
CA ASN A 40 8.07 6.73 4.87
C ASN A 40 6.60 7.04 4.58
N THR A 41 6.34 8.15 3.88
CA THR A 41 4.97 8.55 3.50
C THR A 41 4.28 7.49 2.64
N ALA A 42 5.01 6.86 1.72
CA ALA A 42 4.47 5.79 0.88
C ALA A 42 4.13 4.53 1.67
N ASN A 43 4.91 4.19 2.70
CA ASN A 43 4.62 3.06 3.58
C ASN A 43 3.42 3.35 4.49
N ASP A 44 3.32 4.55 5.04
CA ASP A 44 2.18 4.97 5.86
C ASP A 44 0.89 4.96 5.04
N ALA A 45 0.93 5.42 3.80
CA ALA A 45 -0.21 5.36 2.88
C ALA A 45 -0.69 3.92 2.63
N ARG A 46 0.24 2.98 2.43
CA ARG A 46 -0.08 1.55 2.26
C ARG A 46 -0.68 0.94 3.52
N LEU A 47 -0.14 1.27 4.69
CA LEU A 47 -0.68 0.81 5.98
C LEU A 47 -2.11 1.33 6.19
N ASN A 48 -2.33 2.63 5.96
CA ASN A 48 -3.66 3.23 6.08
C ASN A 48 -4.66 2.62 5.08
N GLY A 49 -4.24 2.39 3.83
CA GLY A 49 -5.05 1.68 2.84
C GLY A 49 -5.41 0.26 3.29
N THR A 50 -4.45 -0.47 3.87
CA THR A 50 -4.70 -1.81 4.40
C THR A 50 -5.65 -1.78 5.60
N LYS A 51 -5.53 -0.80 6.50
CA LYS A 51 -6.48 -0.62 7.63
C LYS A 51 -7.90 -0.30 7.15
N GLN A 52 -8.03 0.46 6.06
CA GLN A 52 -9.33 0.71 5.44
C GLN A 52 -9.91 -0.59 4.86
N SER A 53 -9.13 -1.37 4.12
CA SER A 53 -9.54 -2.70 3.63
C SER A 53 -9.96 -3.62 4.77
N LEU A 54 -9.23 -3.61 5.88
CA LEU A 54 -9.55 -4.37 7.09
C LEU A 54 -10.93 -3.99 7.65
N THR A 55 -11.23 -2.69 7.69
CA THR A 55 -12.55 -2.19 8.14
C THR A 55 -13.66 -2.68 7.22
N VAL A 56 -13.47 -2.57 5.90
CA VAL A 56 -14.45 -3.03 4.90
C VAL A 56 -14.76 -4.52 5.06
N VAL A 57 -13.74 -5.36 5.27
CA VAL A 57 -13.95 -6.81 5.43
C VAL A 57 -14.63 -7.12 6.77
N ARG A 58 -14.26 -6.45 7.86
CA ARG A 58 -14.92 -6.62 9.17
C ARG A 58 -16.40 -6.23 9.12
N ASP A 59 -16.72 -5.12 8.46
CA ASP A 59 -18.11 -4.70 8.26
C ASP A 59 -18.90 -5.73 7.45
N ALA A 60 -18.27 -6.33 6.43
CA ALA A 60 -18.86 -7.40 5.64
C ALA A 60 -19.11 -8.68 6.45
N ILE A 61 -18.17 -9.07 7.32
CA ILE A 61 -18.30 -10.22 8.24
C ILE A 61 -19.46 -9.99 9.22
N GLU A 62 -19.55 -8.80 9.81
CA GLU A 62 -20.65 -8.45 10.72
C GLU A 62 -21.99 -8.41 9.98
N LEU A 63 -22.03 -7.90 8.75
CA LEU A 63 -23.24 -7.94 7.93
C LEU A 63 -23.65 -9.38 7.56
N TYR A 64 -22.68 -10.24 7.23
CA TYR A 64 -22.93 -11.66 7.01
C TYR A 64 -23.56 -12.30 8.25
N LYS A 65 -22.98 -12.05 9.44
CA LYS A 65 -23.53 -12.56 10.70
C LYS A 65 -24.93 -12.02 10.98
N ALA A 66 -25.18 -10.74 10.70
CA ALA A 66 -26.50 -10.15 10.87
C ALA A 66 -27.56 -10.81 9.97
N GLN A 67 -27.20 -11.23 8.76
CA GLN A 67 -28.12 -11.88 7.81
C GLN A 67 -28.28 -13.38 8.04
N ASN A 68 -27.20 -14.09 8.40
CA ASN A 68 -27.18 -15.55 8.49
C ASN A 68 -27.26 -16.08 9.93
N GLY A 69 -27.17 -15.21 10.94
CA GLY A 69 -27.22 -15.55 12.36
C GLY A 69 -25.93 -16.15 12.94
N ALA A 70 -24.91 -16.38 12.11
CA ALA A 70 -23.61 -16.91 12.51
C ALA A 70 -22.49 -16.31 11.66
N TYR A 71 -21.27 -16.30 12.21
CA TYR A 71 -20.08 -15.94 11.45
C TYR A 71 -19.81 -16.97 10.32
N PRO A 72 -19.19 -16.56 9.20
CA PRO A 72 -18.79 -17.49 8.15
C PRO A 72 -17.98 -18.66 8.71
N SER A 73 -18.41 -19.89 8.46
CA SER A 73 -17.71 -21.13 8.83
C SER A 73 -16.97 -21.73 7.64
N SER A 74 -16.38 -20.87 6.81
CA SER A 74 -15.73 -21.23 5.56
C SER A 74 -14.53 -22.14 5.78
N ALA A 75 -14.43 -23.26 5.07
CA ALA A 75 -13.35 -24.24 5.30
C ALA A 75 -11.96 -23.78 4.82
N ASN A 76 -11.90 -22.80 3.92
CA ASN A 76 -10.66 -22.29 3.32
C ASN A 76 -10.89 -20.88 2.73
N SER A 77 -9.81 -20.25 2.25
CA SER A 77 -9.86 -18.92 1.63
C SER A 77 -10.87 -18.80 0.49
N THR A 78 -10.98 -19.80 -0.39
CA THR A 78 -11.89 -19.76 -1.54
C THR A 78 -13.36 -19.77 -1.10
N ALA A 79 -13.68 -20.63 -0.12
CA ALA A 79 -15.01 -20.65 0.48
C ALA A 79 -15.32 -19.30 1.15
N PHE A 80 -14.35 -18.72 1.87
CA PHE A 80 -14.52 -17.43 2.52
C PHE A 80 -14.77 -16.30 1.52
N HIS A 81 -14.01 -16.25 0.42
CA HIS A 81 -14.25 -15.27 -0.66
C HIS A 81 -15.63 -15.44 -1.29
N THR A 82 -16.12 -16.68 -1.41
CA THR A 82 -17.47 -16.97 -1.92
C THR A 82 -18.53 -16.42 -0.97
N ASP A 83 -18.41 -16.70 0.32
CA ASP A 83 -19.31 -16.22 1.36
C ASP A 83 -19.36 -14.69 1.42
N MET A 84 -18.22 -14.02 1.21
CA MET A 84 -18.10 -12.55 1.28
C MET A 84 -18.47 -11.82 -0.03
N SER A 85 -18.60 -12.54 -1.15
CA SER A 85 -18.81 -11.91 -2.47
C SER A 85 -20.11 -11.10 -2.59
N ALA A 86 -21.13 -11.43 -1.79
CA ALA A 86 -22.38 -10.67 -1.72
C ALA A 86 -22.30 -9.44 -0.80
N PHE A 87 -21.28 -9.37 0.05
CA PHE A 87 -21.15 -8.37 1.13
C PHE A 87 -20.08 -7.32 0.83
N ILE A 88 -19.08 -7.67 0.01
CA ILE A 88 -18.03 -6.75 -0.44
C ILE A 88 -18.31 -6.30 -1.87
N ARG A 89 -18.26 -5.00 -2.11
CA ARG A 89 -18.41 -4.43 -3.45
C ARG A 89 -17.07 -4.52 -4.20
N GLY A 90 -17.01 -5.37 -5.22
CA GLY A 90 -15.83 -5.54 -6.07
C GLY A 90 -14.94 -6.71 -5.65
N GLN A 91 -13.67 -6.65 -6.02
CA GLN A 91 -12.70 -7.69 -5.68
C GLN A 91 -12.35 -7.66 -4.18
N PHE A 92 -12.15 -8.83 -3.57
CA PHE A 92 -11.64 -8.94 -2.20
C PHE A 92 -10.26 -8.26 -2.08
N PRO A 93 -10.05 -7.38 -1.08
CA PRO A 93 -8.89 -6.49 -1.04
C PRO A 93 -7.57 -7.23 -0.79
N ASN A 94 -6.51 -6.73 -1.43
CA ASN A 94 -5.15 -7.17 -1.18
C ASN A 94 -4.59 -6.51 0.09
N VAL A 95 -3.65 -7.18 0.76
CA VAL A 95 -2.84 -6.56 1.82
C VAL A 95 -1.71 -5.74 1.17
N GLU A 96 -1.50 -4.50 1.59
CA GLU A 96 -0.47 -3.62 0.98
C GLU A 96 0.80 -3.49 1.83
N VAL A 97 0.85 -4.22 2.94
CA VAL A 97 1.94 -4.23 3.93
C VAL A 97 2.30 -5.66 4.34
N GLY A 98 3.42 -5.81 5.05
CA GLY A 98 3.87 -7.10 5.59
C GLY A 98 4.49 -8.02 4.53
N ALA A 99 4.81 -9.24 4.97
CA ALA A 99 5.51 -10.24 4.15
C ALA A 99 4.72 -10.68 2.91
N ASN A 100 3.38 -10.67 3.00
CA ASN A 100 2.48 -11.20 1.97
C ASN A 100 1.83 -10.08 1.13
N LYS A 101 2.51 -8.94 0.99
CA LYS A 101 2.02 -7.79 0.22
C LYS A 101 1.57 -8.20 -1.20
N GLY A 102 0.39 -7.76 -1.59
CA GLY A 102 -0.22 -7.98 -2.90
C GLY A 102 -1.07 -9.25 -2.96
N ALA A 103 -1.04 -10.10 -1.93
CA ALA A 103 -1.93 -11.24 -1.79
C ALA A 103 -3.23 -10.88 -1.06
N ASN A 104 -4.23 -11.74 -1.19
CA ASN A 104 -5.57 -11.56 -0.62
C ASN A 104 -6.16 -12.87 -0.08
N ASP A 105 -5.33 -13.89 0.03
CA ASP A 105 -5.69 -15.18 0.63
C ASP A 105 -5.90 -15.03 2.14
N VAL A 106 -6.85 -15.82 2.63
CA VAL A 106 -7.32 -15.76 4.01
C VAL A 106 -7.05 -17.10 4.67
N ARG A 107 -6.20 -17.07 5.69
CA ARG A 107 -6.04 -18.19 6.61
C ARG A 107 -7.29 -18.30 7.48
N ILE A 108 -7.94 -19.45 7.42
CA ILE A 108 -9.07 -19.77 8.28
C ILE A 108 -8.56 -20.49 9.53
N HIS A 109 -8.96 -20.01 10.70
CA HIS A 109 -8.53 -20.55 11.98
C HIS A 109 -9.65 -20.51 13.02
N SER A 110 -9.45 -21.25 14.11
CA SER A 110 -10.26 -21.19 15.34
C SER A 110 -9.33 -21.07 16.55
N GLY A 111 -9.41 -19.97 17.29
CA GLY A 111 -8.52 -19.60 18.40
C GLY A 111 -7.88 -18.21 18.19
N SER A 112 -7.23 -17.66 19.23
CA SER A 112 -6.61 -16.34 19.12
C SER A 112 -5.62 -16.30 17.94
N PRO A 113 -5.81 -15.43 16.93
CA PRO A 113 -5.05 -15.48 15.71
C PRO A 113 -3.59 -15.10 15.98
N THR A 114 -2.70 -16.10 15.95
CA THR A 114 -1.25 -15.89 15.92
C THR A 114 -0.76 -15.84 14.48
N PRO A 115 0.17 -14.93 14.13
CA PRO A 115 0.75 -14.89 12.79
C PRO A 115 1.39 -16.24 12.44
N SER A 116 0.88 -16.87 11.37
CA SER A 116 1.30 -18.20 10.93
C SER A 116 0.89 -18.42 9.48
N GLY A 117 1.53 -19.37 8.79
CA GLY A 117 1.26 -19.62 7.38
C GLY A 117 1.85 -18.59 6.43
N THR A 118 1.36 -18.56 5.19
CA THR A 118 1.83 -17.68 4.11
C THR A 118 0.73 -16.77 3.57
N GLU A 119 -0.43 -16.78 4.19
CA GLU A 119 -1.61 -16.04 3.75
C GLU A 119 -1.52 -14.56 4.15
N ALA A 120 -2.17 -13.70 3.36
CA ALA A 120 -2.25 -12.26 3.60
C ALA A 120 -3.07 -11.89 4.85
N TRP A 121 -4.21 -12.55 5.03
CA TRP A 121 -5.17 -12.26 6.07
C TRP A 121 -5.39 -13.47 6.98
N ALA A 122 -5.83 -13.24 8.21
CA ALA A 122 -6.27 -14.31 9.10
C ALA A 122 -7.67 -13.99 9.61
N TYR A 123 -8.53 -15.01 9.57
CA TYR A 123 -9.92 -14.96 9.98
C TYR A 123 -10.18 -16.05 11.03
N ASP A 124 -10.83 -15.67 12.12
CA ASP A 124 -11.29 -16.59 13.16
C ASP A 124 -12.79 -16.91 13.01
N THR A 125 -13.12 -18.19 12.90
CA THR A 125 -14.50 -18.64 12.71
C THR A 125 -15.35 -18.58 13.98
N SER A 126 -14.73 -18.44 15.14
CA SER A 126 -15.38 -18.53 16.47
C SER A 126 -15.90 -17.16 16.91
N ASP A 127 -15.10 -16.11 16.71
CA ASP A 127 -15.43 -14.74 17.11
C ASP A 127 -15.55 -13.74 15.95
N GLY A 128 -15.28 -14.18 14.71
CA GLY A 128 -15.34 -13.34 13.52
C GLY A 128 -14.17 -12.37 13.37
N SER A 129 -13.13 -12.49 14.21
CA SER A 129 -11.97 -11.63 14.16
C SER A 129 -11.26 -11.76 12.82
N PHE A 130 -10.96 -10.61 12.22
CA PHE A 130 -10.23 -10.52 10.96
C PHE A 130 -9.02 -9.61 11.15
N ILE A 131 -7.83 -10.09 10.83
CA ILE A 131 -6.57 -9.39 11.04
C ILE A 131 -5.63 -9.54 9.83
N ILE A 132 -4.63 -8.65 9.75
CA ILE A 132 -3.48 -8.83 8.88
C ILE A 132 -2.63 -9.97 9.44
N ASN A 133 -2.32 -10.99 8.63
CA ASN A 133 -1.55 -12.15 9.04
C ASN A 133 -0.05 -11.88 8.92
N ASP A 134 0.45 -10.98 9.77
CA ASP A 134 1.85 -10.57 9.80
C ASP A 134 2.36 -10.51 11.26
N THR A 135 3.65 -10.75 11.46
CA THR A 135 4.29 -10.74 12.79
C THR A 135 4.40 -9.33 13.38
N THR A 136 4.18 -8.29 12.59
CA THR A 136 4.25 -6.89 13.00
C THR A 136 2.97 -6.49 13.75
N SER A 137 3.07 -6.45 15.09
CA SER A 137 1.94 -6.13 15.98
C SER A 137 1.26 -4.77 15.67
N SER A 138 2.01 -3.77 15.22
CA SER A 138 1.48 -2.41 14.93
C SER A 138 0.51 -2.35 13.75
N TYR A 139 0.44 -3.38 12.91
CA TYR A 139 -0.51 -3.42 11.79
C TYR A 139 -1.95 -3.65 12.25
N ASN A 140 -2.14 -4.40 13.34
CA ASN A 140 -3.45 -4.78 13.85
C ASN A 140 -3.90 -3.96 15.06
N THR A 141 -3.07 -3.03 15.53
CA THR A 141 -3.49 -2.00 16.48
C THR A 141 -4.29 -0.92 15.74
N LEU A 142 -5.61 -0.90 15.97
CA LEU A 142 -6.46 0.23 15.63
C LEU A 142 -6.36 1.30 16.71
#